data_AF-A0A392MX83-F1
#
_entry.id   AF-A0A392MX83-F1
#
_cell.length_a   1.000
_cell.length_b   1.000
_cell.length_c   1.000
_cell.angle_alpha   90.00
_cell.angle_beta   90.00
_cell.angle_gamma   90.00
#
_symmetry.space_group_name_H-M   'P 1'
#
loop_
_entity.id
_entity.type
_entity.pdbx_description
1 polymer ?
#
loop_
_entity_poly.entity_id
_entity_poly.type
_entity_poly.pdbx_seq_one_letter_code
_entity_poly.pdbx_strand_id
1 'polypeptide(L)'
;MPFGTFLFCSDSGSSSFENPDSNLLILITLSKITGQNQEFQSAEYGDLVEKLKRKAVFKDSSALAEDKTRSDSFAIGICLQLQQALGLTPRSLQEYNIDINDLETKITNLEKIFIQLKRTSFDPSKKLNDMKRHMAQLEWYKKETKTKNIGYYDSFKNMNTKSDIDVVGFQKSLKIYWEKLVGEVETKPQKEGAAFRTRWLYAGTTYRKMVEPLAIAQYYKEG
;
A
#
# COMPACT_ATOMS: atom_id res chain seq x y z
N MET A 1 14.72 2.45 -9.96
CA MET A 1 13.51 2.89 -9.24
C MET A 1 13.88 3.17 -7.79
N PRO A 2 13.66 4.37 -7.26
CA PRO A 2 13.82 4.65 -5.83
C PRO A 2 12.82 3.82 -5.03
N PHE A 3 13.22 3.34 -3.84
CA PHE A 3 12.37 2.51 -2.98
C PHE A 3 12.38 3.02 -1.54
N GLY A 4 11.23 2.92 -0.88
CA GLY A 4 11.03 3.44 0.48
C GLY A 4 10.70 4.93 0.51
N THR A 5 10.72 5.50 1.70
CA THR A 5 10.44 6.92 1.94
C THR A 5 11.72 7.72 1.71
N PHE A 6 11.63 8.75 0.87
CA PHE A 6 12.72 9.70 0.64
C PHE A 6 12.45 10.96 1.45
N LEU A 7 13.51 11.49 2.07
CA LEU A 7 13.50 12.80 2.71
C LEU A 7 14.43 13.70 1.90
N PHE A 8 13.85 14.63 1.16
CA PHE A 8 14.59 15.65 0.42
C PHE A 8 14.84 16.84 1.33
N CYS A 9 16.08 17.31 1.37
CA CYS A 9 16.51 18.41 2.22
C CYS A 9 17.13 19.51 1.37
N SER A 10 16.80 20.75 1.71
CA SER A 10 17.40 21.97 1.18
C SER A 10 17.71 22.93 2.33
N ASP A 11 18.38 24.04 2.03
CA ASP A 11 18.56 25.11 3.02
C ASP A 11 17.22 25.74 3.43
N SER A 12 16.21 25.70 2.56
CA SER A 12 14.87 26.27 2.80
C SER A 12 13.96 25.32 3.59
N GLY A 13 14.19 24.01 3.57
CA GLY A 13 13.39 23.07 4.36
C GLY A 13 13.63 21.61 3.99
N SER A 14 12.67 20.77 4.35
CA SER A 14 12.67 19.36 3.97
C SER A 14 11.28 18.87 3.64
N SER A 15 11.16 17.97 2.67
CA SER A 15 9.91 17.30 2.33
C SER A 15 10.12 15.80 2.15
N SER A 16 9.12 15.01 2.53
CA SER A 16 9.16 13.56 2.43
C SER A 16 8.15 13.02 1.43
N PHE A 17 8.56 12.06 0.61
CA PHE A 17 7.71 11.41 -0.38
C PHE A 17 7.91 9.90 -0.37
N GLU A 18 6.83 9.14 -0.52
CA GLU A 18 6.83 7.67 -0.55
C GLU A 18 6.63 7.10 -1.96
N ASN A 19 5.96 7.84 -2.85
CA ASN A 19 5.72 7.36 -4.20
C ASN A 19 7.07 7.29 -4.97
N PRO A 20 7.41 6.13 -5.57
CA PRO A 20 8.68 5.94 -6.27
C PRO A 20 8.81 6.79 -7.54
N ASP A 21 7.73 7.03 -8.27
CA ASP A 21 7.71 7.85 -9.47
C ASP A 21 7.86 9.35 -9.13
N SER A 22 7.19 9.83 -8.08
CA SER A 22 7.39 11.18 -7.52
C SER A 22 8.83 11.36 -7.08
N ASN A 23 9.37 10.40 -6.32
CA ASN A 23 10.77 10.41 -5.88
C ASN A 23 11.73 10.48 -7.06
N LEU A 24 11.50 9.66 -8.09
CA LEU A 24 12.32 9.65 -9.30
C LEU A 24 12.25 10.99 -10.04
N LEU A 25 11.05 11.55 -10.18
CA LEU A 25 10.84 12.82 -10.87
C LEU A 25 11.50 14.00 -10.12
N ILE A 26 11.41 14.01 -8.79
CA ILE A 26 12.08 15.01 -7.95
C ILE A 26 13.60 14.86 -8.05
N LEU A 27 14.14 13.64 -7.95
CA LEU A 27 15.57 13.38 -8.09
C LEU A 27 16.11 13.84 -9.45
N ILE A 28 15.39 13.53 -10.54
CA ILE A 28 15.77 13.98 -11.88
C ILE A 28 15.75 15.51 -11.96
N THR A 29 14.70 16.14 -11.43
CA THR A 29 14.58 17.61 -11.39
C THR A 29 15.74 18.23 -10.62
N LEU A 30 16.04 17.74 -9.42
CA LEU A 30 17.15 18.25 -8.59
C LEU A 30 18.51 18.05 -9.29
N SER A 31 18.75 16.88 -9.89
CA SER A 31 20.01 16.59 -10.58
C SER A 31 20.29 17.52 -11.76
N LYS A 32 19.25 18.00 -12.45
CA LYS A 32 19.38 18.99 -13.53
C LYS A 32 19.79 20.36 -13.00
N ILE A 33 19.29 20.74 -11.83
CA ILE A 33 19.56 22.04 -11.20
C ILE A 33 20.96 22.06 -10.57
N THR A 34 21.38 20.97 -9.91
CA THR A 34 22.67 20.92 -9.20
C THR A 34 23.88 20.67 -10.10
N GLY A 35 23.68 20.37 -11.40
CA GLY A 35 24.75 20.15 -12.37
C GLY A 35 25.45 18.78 -12.23
N GLN A 36 25.94 18.24 -13.35
CA GLN A 36 26.55 16.90 -13.48
C GLN A 36 27.87 16.68 -12.71
N ASN A 37 28.41 17.66 -11.99
CA ASN A 37 29.79 17.66 -11.50
C ASN A 37 29.96 17.77 -9.98
N GLN A 38 28.90 17.64 -9.19
CA GLN A 38 29.10 17.22 -7.80
C GLN A 38 29.32 15.71 -7.80
N GLU A 39 30.57 15.31 -8.11
CA GLU A 39 31.21 14.22 -7.37
C GLU A 39 30.71 14.35 -5.93
N PHE A 40 30.10 13.29 -5.37
CA PHE A 40 29.50 13.28 -4.03
C PHE A 40 30.55 13.77 -3.02
N GLN A 41 30.77 15.08 -2.90
CA GLN A 41 31.40 15.70 -1.76
C GLN A 41 30.52 15.21 -0.65
N SER A 42 31.07 14.35 0.22
CA SER A 42 30.29 13.65 1.22
C SER A 42 29.45 14.71 1.91
N ALA A 43 28.15 14.77 1.58
CA ALA A 43 27.29 15.76 2.16
C ALA A 43 27.44 15.51 3.66
N GLU A 44 27.95 16.49 4.39
CA GLU A 44 28.13 16.34 5.83
C GLU A 44 26.72 16.21 6.42
N TYR A 45 26.25 14.97 6.50
CA TYR A 45 24.91 14.66 7.00
C TYR A 45 24.76 15.15 8.44
N GLY A 46 25.88 15.37 9.16
CA GLY A 46 25.92 16.05 10.46
C GLY A 46 25.28 17.44 10.39
N ASP A 47 25.75 18.30 9.49
CA ASP A 47 25.22 19.64 9.28
C ASP A 47 23.75 19.62 8.87
N LEU A 48 23.38 18.68 7.99
CA LEU A 48 22.00 18.50 7.55
C LEU A 48 21.09 18.12 8.73
N VAL A 49 21.48 17.14 9.53
CA VAL A 49 20.73 16.70 10.72
C VAL A 49 20.64 17.84 11.74
N GLU A 50 21.70 18.63 11.92
CA GLU A 50 21.69 19.77 12.82
C GLU A 50 20.73 20.87 12.32
N LYS A 51 20.74 21.20 11.02
CA LYS A 51 19.78 22.12 10.40
C LYS A 51 18.33 21.63 10.58
N LEU A 52 18.07 20.34 10.36
CA LEU A 52 16.74 19.76 10.59
C LEU A 52 16.31 19.88 12.05
N LYS A 53 17.23 19.59 12.99
CA LYS A 53 16.96 19.73 14.43
C LYS A 53 16.63 21.18 14.80
N ARG A 54 17.38 22.15 14.28
CA ARG A 54 17.14 23.58 14.52
C ARG A 54 15.76 23.99 14.02
N LYS A 55 15.37 23.61 12.79
CA LYS A 55 14.03 23.91 12.23
C LYS A 55 12.87 23.22 12.95
N ALA A 56 13.09 22.03 13.50
CA ALA A 56 12.06 21.38 14.33
C ALA A 56 11.79 22.16 15.63
N VAL A 57 12.80 22.86 16.17
CA VAL A 57 12.71 23.64 17.41
C VAL A 57 12.21 25.06 17.14
N PHE A 58 12.73 25.71 16.10
CA PHE A 58 12.32 27.03 15.66
C PHE A 58 11.32 26.87 14.50
N LYS A 59 10.02 26.92 14.80
CA LYS A 59 8.98 27.00 13.75
C LYS A 59 9.19 28.30 12.99
N ASP A 60 9.91 28.23 11.87
CA ASP A 60 10.04 29.36 10.95
C ASP A 60 8.66 29.73 10.43
N SER A 61 8.16 30.86 10.91
CA SER A 61 6.94 31.49 10.45
C SER A 61 7.23 32.27 9.17
N SER A 62 7.70 31.63 8.10
CA SER A 62 7.91 32.31 6.83
C SER A 62 6.66 32.24 5.96
N ALA A 63 5.85 33.29 6.10
CA ALA A 63 4.88 33.87 5.15
C ALA A 63 4.14 32.91 4.20
N LEU A 64 2.92 32.56 4.60
CA LEU A 64 1.86 32.10 3.73
C LEU A 64 1.41 33.28 2.84
N ALA A 65 2.06 33.51 1.70
CA ALA A 65 1.49 34.33 0.65
C ALA A 65 0.43 33.49 -0.06
N GLU A 66 -0.81 33.58 0.43
CA GLU A 66 -1.98 32.96 -0.19
C GLU A 66 -2.19 33.54 -1.60
N ASP A 67 -1.76 32.82 -2.64
CA ASP A 67 -2.39 32.98 -3.94
C ASP A 67 -3.66 32.12 -3.96
N LYS A 68 -4.77 32.79 -3.65
CA LYS A 68 -6.09 32.25 -3.31
C LYS A 68 -6.86 31.80 -4.56
N THR A 69 -6.22 30.99 -5.40
CA THR A 69 -6.77 30.62 -6.72
C THR A 69 -6.86 29.11 -6.92
N ARG A 70 -6.20 28.30 -6.08
CA ARG A 70 -6.28 26.83 -6.09
C ARG A 70 -7.28 26.35 -5.04
N SER A 71 -8.38 25.74 -5.47
CA SER A 71 -9.39 25.15 -4.57
C SER A 71 -8.96 23.81 -3.95
N ASP A 72 -7.94 23.15 -4.53
CA ASP A 72 -7.47 21.84 -4.07
C ASP A 72 -6.36 21.97 -3.01
N SER A 73 -6.75 21.83 -1.74
CA SER A 73 -5.85 21.84 -0.58
C SER A 73 -4.68 20.84 -0.71
N PHE A 74 -4.87 19.71 -1.39
CA PHE A 74 -3.81 18.71 -1.57
C PHE A 74 -2.75 19.20 -2.56
N ALA A 75 -3.18 19.76 -3.69
CA ALA A 75 -2.28 20.36 -4.68
C ALA A 75 -1.52 21.56 -4.09
N ILE A 76 -2.17 22.35 -3.21
CA ILE A 76 -1.50 23.42 -2.47
C ILE A 76 -0.40 22.85 -1.57
N GLY A 77 -0.66 21.76 -0.84
CA GLY A 77 0.35 21.11 -0.01
C GLY A 77 1.58 20.66 -0.80
N ILE A 78 1.37 20.02 -1.96
CA ILE A 78 2.46 19.60 -2.86
C ILE A 78 3.24 20.81 -3.37
N CYS A 79 2.55 21.88 -3.80
CA CYS A 79 3.17 23.12 -4.24
C CYS A 79 4.07 23.73 -3.16
N LEU A 80 3.57 23.86 -1.92
CA LEU A 80 4.35 24.38 -0.79
C LEU A 80 5.58 23.51 -0.51
N GLN A 81 5.45 22.19 -0.55
CA GLN A 81 6.58 21.28 -0.38
C GLN A 81 7.66 21.50 -1.44
N LEU A 82 7.29 21.57 -2.73
CA LEU A 82 8.27 21.74 -3.80
C LEU A 82 8.90 23.14 -3.78
N GLN A 83 8.08 24.18 -3.68
CA GLN A 83 8.56 25.56 -3.78
C GLN A 83 9.26 26.03 -2.50
N GLN A 84 8.64 25.85 -1.34
CA GLN A 84 9.15 26.39 -0.08
C GLN A 84 10.15 25.44 0.57
N ALA A 85 9.85 24.14 0.64
CA ALA A 85 10.73 23.22 1.34
C ALA A 85 11.92 22.75 0.47
N LEU A 86 11.75 22.61 -0.85
CA LEU A 86 12.82 22.19 -1.76
C LEU A 86 13.45 23.33 -2.55
N GLY A 87 12.89 24.55 -2.47
CA GLY A 87 13.42 25.69 -3.21
C GLY A 87 13.19 25.62 -4.72
N LEU A 88 12.31 24.73 -5.19
CA LEU A 88 11.98 24.56 -6.61
C LEU A 88 11.02 25.68 -7.03
N THR A 89 11.54 26.88 -7.20
CA THR A 89 10.75 28.07 -7.57
C THR A 89 10.64 28.20 -9.10
N PRO A 90 9.63 28.93 -9.63
CA PRO A 90 9.55 29.19 -11.06
C PRO A 90 10.83 29.79 -11.63
N ARG A 91 11.51 30.67 -10.87
CA ARG A 91 12.76 31.32 -11.27
C ARG A 91 13.92 30.33 -11.39
N SER A 92 14.10 29.45 -10.40
CA SER A 92 15.19 28.47 -10.42
C SER A 92 15.02 27.39 -11.49
N LEU A 93 13.78 27.16 -11.96
CA LEU A 93 13.47 26.14 -12.95
C LEU A 93 13.44 26.66 -14.40
N GLN A 94 13.24 27.98 -14.58
CA GLN A 94 13.23 28.63 -15.89
C GLN A 94 14.53 28.43 -16.66
N GLU A 95 15.68 28.49 -15.98
CA GLU A 95 17.00 28.30 -16.59
C GLU A 95 17.19 26.90 -17.21
N TYR A 96 16.39 25.93 -16.79
CA TYR A 96 16.48 24.53 -17.21
C TYR A 96 15.30 24.09 -18.08
N ASN A 97 14.46 25.02 -18.55
CA ASN A 97 13.24 24.75 -19.31
C ASN A 97 12.28 23.78 -18.60
N ILE A 98 12.17 23.86 -17.27
CA ILE A 98 11.25 23.06 -16.47
C ILE A 98 10.04 23.93 -16.09
N ASP A 99 8.85 23.55 -16.56
CA ASP A 99 7.60 24.18 -16.11
C ASP A 99 7.20 23.61 -14.75
N ILE A 100 7.21 24.48 -13.75
CA ILE A 100 6.83 24.14 -12.38
C ILE A 100 5.37 23.71 -12.27
N ASN A 101 4.46 24.30 -13.05
CA ASN A 101 3.03 23.96 -12.98
C ASN A 101 2.78 22.55 -13.50
N ASP A 102 3.49 22.15 -14.56
CA ASP A 102 3.48 20.79 -15.09
C ASP A 102 4.08 19.81 -14.07
N LEU A 103 5.23 20.14 -13.47
CA LEU A 103 5.86 19.33 -12.43
C LEU A 103 4.94 19.10 -11.23
N GLU A 104 4.34 20.17 -10.70
CA GLU A 104 3.38 20.11 -9.59
C GLU A 104 2.16 19.26 -9.93
N THR A 105 1.61 19.43 -11.15
CA THR A 105 0.44 18.67 -11.59
C THR A 105 0.77 17.18 -11.71
N LYS A 106 1.94 16.84 -12.27
CA LYS A 106 2.42 15.46 -12.36
C LYS A 106 2.60 14.83 -10.98
N ILE A 107 3.32 15.48 -10.08
CA ILE A 107 3.54 14.96 -8.71
C ILE A 107 2.21 14.81 -7.97
N THR A 108 1.31 15.81 -8.07
CA THR A 108 -0.02 15.75 -7.46
C THR A 108 -0.80 14.52 -7.94
N ASN A 109 -0.79 14.24 -9.24
CA ASN A 109 -1.49 13.08 -9.80
C ASN A 109 -0.85 11.75 -9.35
N LEU A 110 0.48 11.65 -9.36
CA LEU A 110 1.21 10.47 -8.89
C LEU A 110 0.91 10.16 -7.41
N GLU A 111 0.94 11.17 -6.56
CA GLU A 111 0.64 11.01 -5.13
C GLU A 111 -0.84 10.64 -4.89
N LYS A 112 -1.78 11.24 -5.62
CA LYS A 112 -3.21 10.87 -5.52
C LYS A 112 -3.44 9.41 -5.89
N ILE A 113 -2.87 8.96 -7.00
CA ILE A 113 -2.95 7.56 -7.44
C ILE A 113 -2.33 6.64 -6.39
N PHE A 114 -1.17 7.01 -5.85
CA PHE A 114 -0.47 6.24 -4.84
C PHE A 114 -1.25 6.10 -3.53
N ILE A 115 -1.79 7.20 -3.01
CA ILE A 115 -2.63 7.19 -1.82
C ILE A 115 -3.87 6.31 -2.05
N GLN A 116 -4.48 6.38 -3.24
CA GLN A 116 -5.63 5.56 -3.57
C GLN A 116 -5.26 4.06 -3.62
N LEU A 117 -4.14 3.71 -4.25
CA LEU A 117 -3.62 2.34 -4.27
C LEU A 117 -3.29 1.82 -2.87
N LYS A 118 -2.71 2.65 -2.01
CA LYS A 118 -2.41 2.31 -0.60
C LYS A 118 -3.67 2.16 0.25
N ARG A 119 -4.77 2.84 -0.11
CA ARG A 119 -6.07 2.68 0.55
C ARG A 119 -6.81 1.41 0.10
N THR A 120 -6.70 1.06 -1.18
CA THR A 120 -7.33 -0.14 -1.76
C THR A 120 -6.47 -1.39 -1.62
N SER A 121 -5.21 -1.25 -1.21
CA SER A 121 -4.30 -2.38 -0.98
C SER A 121 -4.95 -3.37 -0.02
N PHE A 122 -4.82 -4.65 -0.33
CA PHE A 122 -5.33 -5.70 0.53
C PHE A 122 -4.62 -5.62 1.88
N ASP A 123 -5.41 -5.55 2.94
CA ASP A 123 -4.92 -5.62 4.30
C ASP A 123 -5.45 -6.93 4.90
N PRO A 124 -4.59 -7.96 4.97
CA PRO A 124 -4.95 -9.24 5.56
C PRO A 124 -5.57 -9.11 6.95
N SER A 125 -5.15 -8.09 7.73
CA SER A 125 -5.60 -7.87 9.11
C SER A 125 -7.02 -7.33 9.18
N LYS A 126 -7.39 -6.41 8.28
CA LYS A 126 -8.75 -5.85 8.23
C LYS A 126 -9.80 -6.90 7.91
N LYS A 127 -9.49 -7.81 6.97
CA LYS A 127 -10.42 -8.86 6.53
C LYS A 127 -10.37 -10.13 7.38
N LEU A 128 -9.47 -10.21 8.36
CA LEU A 128 -9.28 -11.42 9.14
C LEU A 128 -10.50 -11.80 9.99
N ASN A 129 -11.24 -10.82 10.50
CA ASN A 129 -12.43 -11.09 11.30
C ASN A 129 -13.55 -11.72 10.46
N ASP A 130 -13.73 -11.25 9.23
CA ASP A 130 -14.70 -11.83 8.28
C ASP A 130 -14.32 -13.27 7.94
N MET A 131 -13.04 -13.52 7.70
CA MET A 131 -12.56 -14.88 7.42
C MET A 131 -12.74 -15.82 8.61
N LYS A 132 -12.47 -15.36 9.83
CA LYS A 132 -12.75 -16.13 11.05
C LYS A 132 -14.23 -16.47 11.18
N ARG A 133 -15.13 -15.53 10.84
CA ARG A 133 -16.58 -15.77 10.82
C ARG A 133 -16.94 -16.86 9.81
N HIS A 134 -16.43 -16.77 8.58
CA HIS A 134 -16.69 -17.79 7.55
C HIS A 134 -16.13 -19.17 7.93
N MET A 135 -14.93 -19.22 8.53
CA MET A 135 -14.37 -20.48 9.05
C MET A 135 -15.26 -21.10 10.13
N ALA A 136 -15.74 -20.30 11.09
CA ALA A 136 -16.65 -20.79 12.13
C ALA A 136 -17.97 -21.32 11.54
N GLN A 137 -18.49 -20.68 10.49
CA GLN A 137 -19.68 -21.15 9.77
C GLN A 137 -19.44 -22.50 9.08
N LEU A 138 -18.27 -22.72 8.48
CA LEU A 138 -17.89 -24.03 7.92
C LEU A 138 -17.77 -25.11 9.01
N GLU A 139 -17.21 -24.78 10.18
CA GLU A 139 -17.13 -25.70 11.31
C GLU A 139 -18.52 -26.09 11.84
N TRP A 140 -19.43 -25.12 11.91
CA TRP A 140 -20.83 -25.36 12.30
C TRP A 140 -21.54 -26.25 11.28
N TYR A 141 -21.42 -25.94 10.00
CA TYR A 141 -21.96 -26.76 8.92
C TYR A 141 -21.42 -28.19 8.96
N LYS A 142 -20.12 -28.35 9.22
CA LYS A 142 -19.49 -29.66 9.37
C LYS A 142 -20.06 -30.45 10.54
N LYS A 143 -20.36 -29.77 11.66
CA LYS A 143 -21.01 -30.39 12.82
C LYS A 143 -22.46 -30.79 12.51
N GLU A 144 -23.22 -29.91 11.87
CA GLU A 144 -24.63 -30.14 11.53
C GLU A 144 -24.79 -31.33 10.57
N THR A 145 -24.04 -31.35 9.48
CA THR A 145 -24.08 -32.46 8.50
C THR A 145 -23.61 -33.78 9.08
N LYS A 146 -22.70 -33.74 10.06
CA LYS A 146 -22.32 -34.93 10.85
C LYS A 146 -23.49 -35.42 11.71
N THR A 147 -24.26 -34.54 12.35
CA THR A 147 -25.44 -34.96 13.14
C THR A 147 -26.53 -35.60 12.28
N LYS A 148 -26.58 -35.28 10.99
CA LYS A 148 -27.48 -35.89 10.01
C LYS A 148 -26.94 -37.21 9.43
N ASN A 149 -25.76 -37.66 9.84
CA ASN A 149 -25.03 -38.82 9.27
C ASN A 149 -24.76 -38.73 7.76
N ILE A 150 -24.73 -37.51 7.21
CA ILE A 150 -24.42 -37.27 5.78
C ILE A 150 -22.93 -36.95 5.62
N GLY A 151 -22.40 -36.12 6.52
CA GLY A 151 -21.07 -35.54 6.37
C GLY A 151 -21.06 -34.35 5.41
N TYR A 152 -20.17 -33.40 5.70
CA TYR A 152 -20.16 -32.08 5.04
C TYR A 152 -19.71 -32.12 3.57
N TYR A 153 -18.89 -33.09 3.20
CA TYR A 153 -18.47 -33.30 1.81
C TYR A 153 -19.66 -33.70 0.94
N ASP A 154 -20.36 -34.78 1.32
CA ASP A 154 -21.49 -35.31 0.55
C ASP A 154 -22.69 -34.36 0.58
N SER A 155 -22.96 -33.71 1.72
CA SER A 155 -24.01 -32.70 1.83
C SER A 155 -23.76 -31.55 0.85
N PHE A 156 -22.52 -31.03 0.81
CA PHE A 156 -22.14 -29.95 -0.08
C PHE A 156 -22.19 -30.39 -1.55
N LYS A 157 -21.71 -31.60 -1.87
CA LYS A 157 -21.81 -32.14 -3.24
C LYS A 157 -23.27 -32.21 -3.70
N ASN A 158 -24.17 -32.66 -2.85
CA ASN A 158 -25.58 -32.87 -3.20
C ASN A 158 -26.38 -31.56 -3.28
N MET A 159 -26.08 -30.54 -2.47
CA MET A 159 -26.79 -29.24 -2.41
C MET A 159 -28.30 -29.37 -2.16
N ASN A 160 -28.69 -30.18 -1.16
CA ASN A 160 -30.10 -30.47 -0.89
C ASN A 160 -30.75 -29.51 0.10
N THR A 161 -29.97 -28.73 0.83
CA THR A 161 -30.42 -27.88 1.94
C THR A 161 -30.00 -26.43 1.76
N LYS A 162 -30.72 -25.51 2.40
CA LYS A 162 -30.35 -24.08 2.43
C LYS A 162 -28.94 -23.85 2.99
N SER A 163 -28.56 -24.63 4.01
CA SER A 163 -27.20 -24.59 4.58
C SER A 163 -26.11 -24.93 3.56
N ASP A 164 -26.39 -25.80 2.59
CA ASP A 164 -25.42 -26.13 1.54
C ASP A 164 -25.17 -24.92 0.60
N ILE A 165 -26.23 -24.15 0.31
CA ILE A 165 -26.17 -22.94 -0.52
C ILE A 165 -25.37 -21.84 0.21
N ASP A 166 -25.61 -21.63 1.50
CA ASP A 166 -24.91 -20.63 2.29
C ASP A 166 -23.39 -20.92 2.36
N VAL A 167 -23.02 -22.20 2.44
CA VAL A 167 -21.62 -22.67 2.48
C VAL A 167 -20.86 -22.33 1.21
N VAL A 168 -21.49 -22.32 0.03
CA VAL A 168 -20.86 -21.86 -1.22
C VAL A 168 -20.36 -20.42 -1.09
N GLY A 169 -21.16 -19.55 -0.47
CA GLY A 169 -20.79 -18.17 -0.22
C GLY A 169 -19.56 -18.06 0.70
N PHE A 170 -19.55 -18.82 1.79
CA PHE A 170 -18.43 -18.81 2.74
C PHE A 170 -17.15 -19.37 2.11
N GLN A 171 -17.25 -20.47 1.37
CA GLN A 171 -16.15 -21.09 0.64
C GLN A 171 -15.54 -20.11 -0.38
N LYS A 172 -16.38 -19.43 -1.16
CA LYS A 172 -15.95 -18.44 -2.16
C LYS A 172 -15.24 -17.25 -1.51
N SER A 173 -15.80 -16.70 -0.43
CA SER A 173 -15.18 -15.60 0.31
C SER A 173 -13.80 -15.98 0.87
N LEU A 174 -13.68 -17.18 1.45
CA LEU A 174 -12.41 -17.70 1.95
C LEU A 174 -11.40 -17.93 0.82
N LYS A 175 -11.81 -18.50 -0.32
CA LYS A 175 -10.96 -18.69 -1.50
C LYS A 175 -10.38 -17.37 -1.99
N ILE A 176 -11.22 -16.36 -2.22
CA ILE A 176 -10.78 -15.03 -2.67
C ILE A 176 -9.77 -14.40 -1.70
N TYR A 177 -9.98 -14.58 -0.38
CA TYR A 177 -9.05 -14.05 0.61
C TYR A 177 -7.69 -14.74 0.55
N TRP A 178 -7.66 -16.07 0.52
CA TRP A 178 -6.41 -16.83 0.50
C TRP A 178 -5.65 -16.68 -0.81
N GLU A 179 -6.34 -16.61 -1.96
CA GLU A 179 -5.72 -16.28 -3.25
C GLU A 179 -5.04 -14.91 -3.23
N LYS A 180 -5.70 -13.89 -2.68
CA LYS A 180 -5.10 -12.56 -2.52
C LYS A 180 -3.90 -12.57 -1.60
N LEU A 181 -3.98 -13.30 -0.49
CA LEU A 181 -2.89 -13.42 0.47
C LEU A 181 -1.68 -14.13 -0.13
N VAL A 182 -1.87 -15.20 -0.91
CA VAL A 182 -0.81 -15.88 -1.65
C VAL A 182 -0.21 -14.96 -2.72
N GLY A 183 -1.05 -14.26 -3.50
CA GLY A 183 -0.58 -13.32 -4.52
C GLY A 183 0.25 -12.17 -3.94
N GLU A 184 -0.08 -11.66 -2.74
CA GLU A 184 0.77 -10.68 -2.05
C GLU A 184 2.14 -11.24 -1.69
N VAL A 185 2.20 -12.49 -1.25
CA VAL A 185 3.45 -13.17 -0.88
C VAL A 185 4.33 -13.42 -2.11
N GLU A 186 3.73 -13.81 -3.23
CA GLU A 186 4.45 -14.02 -4.49
C GLU A 186 4.97 -12.72 -5.10
N THR A 187 4.19 -11.63 -5.03
CA THR A 187 4.57 -10.32 -5.60
C THR A 187 5.48 -9.50 -4.70
N LYS A 188 5.48 -9.75 -3.39
CA LYS A 188 6.36 -9.13 -2.40
C LYS A 188 6.96 -10.23 -1.53
N PRO A 189 7.93 -11.00 -2.07
CA PRO A 189 8.56 -12.07 -1.32
C PRO A 189 9.11 -11.49 -0.02
N GLN A 190 8.68 -12.07 1.10
CA GLN A 190 9.31 -11.77 2.38
C GLN A 190 10.80 -12.11 2.26
N LYS A 191 11.66 -11.32 2.92
CA LYS A 191 13.11 -11.62 2.95
C LYS A 191 13.30 -13.09 3.32
N GLU A 192 14.19 -13.78 2.63
CA GLU A 192 14.51 -15.18 2.92
C GLU A 192 14.85 -15.33 4.42
N GLY A 193 14.19 -16.27 5.11
CA GLY A 193 14.29 -16.44 6.56
C GLY A 193 13.36 -15.56 7.41
N ALA A 194 12.57 -14.66 6.82
CA ALA A 194 11.48 -14.00 7.53
C ALA A 194 10.42 -15.05 7.89
N ALA A 195 10.25 -15.31 9.19
CA ALA A 195 9.21 -16.21 9.66
C ALA A 195 7.86 -15.69 9.17
N PHE A 196 7.21 -16.42 8.28
CA PHE A 196 5.80 -16.24 8.02
C PHE A 196 5.11 -16.25 9.38
N ARG A 197 4.41 -15.17 9.76
CA ARG A 197 3.89 -15.04 11.13
C ARG A 197 3.13 -16.33 11.43
N THR A 198 3.52 -17.05 12.49
CA THR A 198 3.01 -18.37 12.87
C THR A 198 1.48 -18.47 12.79
N ARG A 199 0.80 -17.35 13.11
CA ARG A 199 -0.63 -17.12 12.93
C ARG A 199 -1.17 -17.51 11.55
N TRP A 200 -0.49 -17.12 10.47
CA TRP A 200 -0.91 -17.36 9.08
C TRP A 200 -0.64 -18.79 8.65
N LEU A 201 0.44 -19.42 9.11
CA LEU A 201 0.73 -20.84 8.84
C LEU A 201 -0.37 -21.75 9.40
N TYR A 202 -0.76 -21.54 10.66
CA TYR A 202 -1.85 -22.31 11.27
C TYR A 202 -3.19 -22.01 10.59
N ALA A 203 -3.51 -20.74 10.35
CA ALA A 203 -4.76 -20.36 9.69
C ALA A 203 -4.87 -20.96 8.27
N GLY A 204 -3.78 -20.95 7.50
CA GLY A 204 -3.74 -21.50 6.14
C GLY A 204 -3.88 -23.01 6.13
N THR A 205 -3.23 -23.68 7.08
CA THR A 205 -3.37 -25.13 7.25
C THR A 205 -4.80 -25.53 7.61
N THR A 206 -5.44 -24.80 8.54
CA THR A 206 -6.83 -25.06 8.93
C THR A 206 -7.79 -24.76 7.79
N TYR A 207 -7.61 -23.64 7.08
CA TYR A 207 -8.39 -23.31 5.88
C TYR A 207 -8.30 -24.44 4.86
N ARG A 208 -7.09 -24.86 4.49
CA ARG A 208 -6.88 -25.93 3.52
C ARG A 208 -7.63 -27.20 3.92
N LYS A 209 -7.45 -27.66 5.16
CA LYS A 209 -8.15 -28.86 5.69
C LYS A 209 -9.67 -28.77 5.67
N MET A 210 -10.23 -27.57 5.80
CA MET A 210 -11.69 -27.36 5.81
C MET A 210 -12.28 -27.16 4.42
N VAL A 211 -11.58 -26.47 3.53
CA VAL A 211 -12.13 -25.99 2.25
C VAL A 211 -11.70 -26.86 1.06
N GLU A 212 -10.52 -27.48 1.10
CA GLU A 212 -10.04 -28.36 0.03
C GLU A 212 -11.03 -29.50 -0.27
N PRO A 213 -11.63 -30.20 0.73
CA PRO A 213 -12.66 -31.19 0.45
C PRO A 213 -13.90 -30.63 -0.26
N LEU A 214 -14.29 -29.38 0.03
CA LEU A 214 -15.43 -28.75 -0.63
C LEU A 214 -15.11 -28.36 -2.08
N ALA A 215 -13.87 -27.94 -2.35
CA ALA A 215 -13.40 -27.70 -3.71
C ALA A 215 -13.38 -29.00 -4.53
N ILE A 216 -12.93 -30.11 -3.93
CA ILE A 216 -12.97 -31.44 -4.55
C ILE A 216 -14.43 -31.86 -4.81
N ALA A 217 -15.32 -31.67 -3.84
CA ALA A 217 -16.76 -31.97 -4.00
C ALA A 217 -17.38 -31.18 -5.17
N GLN A 218 -17.03 -29.90 -5.30
CA GLN A 218 -17.47 -29.05 -6.40
C GLN A 218 -16.94 -29.56 -7.75
N TYR A 219 -15.64 -29.87 -7.84
CA TYR A 219 -15.02 -30.41 -9.05
C TYR A 219 -15.74 -31.67 -9.54
N TYR A 220 -15.92 -32.66 -8.67
CA TYR A 220 -16.63 -33.91 -9.03
C TYR A 220 -18.14 -33.75 -9.22
N LYS A 221 -18.73 -32.60 -8.88
CA LYS A 221 -20.13 -32.29 -9.17
C LYS A 221 -20.28 -31.71 -10.56
N GLU A 222 -19.32 -30.87 -10.97
CA GLU A 222 -19.36 -30.14 -12.25
C GLU A 222 -19.00 -31.02 -13.46
N GLY A 223 -18.29 -32.14 -13.24
CA GLY A 223 -17.93 -33.11 -14.28
C GLY A 223 -16.52 -32.88 -14.80
#